data_AF-A0A0F9AT86-F1
#
_entry.id   AF-A0A0F9AT86-F1
#
_cell.length_a   1.000
_cell.length_b   1.000
_cell.length_c   1.000
_cell.angle_alpha   90.00
_cell.angle_beta   90.00
_cell.angle_gamma   90.00
#
_symmetry.space_group_name_H-M   'P 1'
#
loop_
_entity.id
_entity.type
_entity.pdbx_description
1 polymer ?
#
loop_
_entity_poly.entity_id
_entity_poly.type
_entity_poly.pdbx_seq_one_letter_code
_entity_poly.pdbx_strand_id
1 'polypeptide(L)'
;MTKVQAGKEKPILRLEISKEQIMTKIQVRKKKPILSLDFDGVCHSYTSGWQGIDVIPDDPVEGLFEFLEEANEEFSIHIFSTRSTDEDGRNAMIDWFSDHAGDSGVIEFLSFPTEKPTAKVGLDDRVLLFEGDWPDVEDLVDFEPWTEK
;
A
#
# COMPACT_ATOMS: atom_id res chain seq x y z
N MET A 1 4.48 44.93 51.67
CA MET A 1 5.64 44.00 51.56
C MET A 1 5.25 42.92 50.58
N THR A 2 5.77 43.01 49.35
CA THR A 2 5.45 42.09 48.25
C THR A 2 6.74 41.37 47.88
N LYS A 3 6.72 40.03 47.82
CA LYS A 3 7.66 39.25 47.00
C LYS A 3 6.93 38.02 46.48
N VAL A 4 6.50 38.09 45.22
CA VAL A 4 6.22 36.90 44.41
C VAL A 4 7.47 36.66 43.59
N GLN A 5 8.01 35.45 43.67
CA GLN A 5 9.28 35.05 43.09
C GLN A 5 9.02 34.58 41.65
N ALA A 6 9.60 35.27 40.66
CA ALA A 6 9.51 34.90 39.25
C ALA A 6 10.38 33.66 38.99
N GLY A 7 9.73 32.53 38.65
CA GLY A 7 10.39 31.38 38.04
C GLY A 7 10.81 31.73 36.61
N LYS A 8 12.09 31.51 36.28
CA LYS A 8 12.61 31.68 34.92
C LYS A 8 12.23 30.45 34.11
N GLU A 9 11.37 30.60 33.10
CA GLU A 9 11.15 29.58 32.09
C GLU A 9 12.43 29.39 31.26
N LYS A 10 12.84 28.13 31.04
CA LYS A 10 13.93 27.77 30.14
C LYS A 10 13.44 27.95 28.70
N PRO A 11 14.24 28.52 27.79
CA PRO A 11 13.82 28.64 26.39
C PRO A 11 13.77 27.25 25.75
N ILE A 12 12.58 26.83 25.37
CA ILE A 12 12.39 25.74 24.40
C ILE A 12 12.93 26.28 23.08
N LEU A 13 13.98 25.64 22.54
CA LEU A 13 14.52 25.96 21.21
C LEU A 13 13.45 25.59 20.18
N ARG A 14 12.56 26.54 19.87
CA ARG A 14 11.58 26.38 18.80
C ARG A 14 12.33 26.60 17.50
N LEU A 15 12.48 25.55 16.69
CA LEU A 15 12.90 25.70 15.30
C LEU A 15 11.91 26.66 14.63
N GLU A 16 12.32 27.90 14.41
CA GLU A 16 11.56 28.91 13.66
C GLU A 16 11.64 28.58 12.17
N ILE A 17 10.92 27.55 11.76
CA ILE A 17 10.69 27.29 10.34
C ILE A 17 9.55 28.22 9.94
N SER A 18 9.78 29.08 8.94
CA SER A 18 8.76 30.05 8.52
C SER A 18 7.52 29.34 7.96
N LYS A 19 6.35 29.97 8.05
CA LYS A 19 5.14 29.46 7.40
C LYS A 19 5.38 29.25 5.91
N GLU A 20 6.05 30.16 5.21
CA GLU A 20 6.48 29.92 3.82
C GLU A 20 7.32 28.66 3.63
N GLN A 21 8.27 28.35 4.52
CA GLN A 21 9.11 27.14 4.42
C GLN A 21 8.31 25.87 4.72
N ILE A 22 7.39 25.92 5.69
CA ILE A 22 6.47 24.83 6.00
C ILE A 22 5.52 24.62 4.81
N MET A 23 4.90 25.68 4.32
CA MET A 23 4.00 25.65 3.18
C MET A 23 4.74 25.21 1.92
N THR A 24 5.99 25.62 1.69
CA THR A 24 6.80 25.14 0.55
C THR A 24 7.13 23.65 0.68
N LYS A 25 7.51 23.16 1.87
CA LYS A 25 7.70 21.72 2.09
C LYS A 25 6.43 20.90 1.90
N ILE A 26 5.27 21.47 2.26
CA ILE A 26 3.95 20.85 2.09
C ILE A 26 3.47 20.93 0.62
N GLN A 27 3.76 22.04 -0.08
CA GLN A 27 3.29 22.35 -1.43
C GLN A 27 4.14 21.69 -2.54
N VAL A 28 5.41 21.37 -2.28
CA VAL A 28 6.36 20.88 -3.31
C VAL A 28 6.34 19.35 -3.48
N ARG A 29 5.81 18.57 -2.53
CA ARG A 29 5.57 17.14 -2.78
C ARG A 29 4.34 16.98 -3.65
N LYS A 30 4.54 16.95 -4.96
CA LYS A 30 3.53 16.47 -5.92
C LYS A 30 2.93 15.18 -5.36
N LYS A 31 1.60 15.11 -5.26
CA LYS A 31 0.92 13.89 -4.78
C LYS A 31 1.41 12.72 -5.63
N LYS A 32 1.96 11.70 -4.98
CA LYS A 32 2.48 10.52 -5.66
C LYS A 32 1.36 9.88 -6.48
N PRO A 33 1.62 9.46 -7.73
CA PRO A 33 0.66 8.65 -8.47
C PRO A 33 0.33 7.37 -7.69
N ILE A 34 -0.87 6.83 -7.89
CA ILE A 34 -1.28 5.59 -7.21
C ILE A 34 -0.75 4.39 -7.98
N LEU A 35 -0.10 3.47 -7.28
CA LEU A 35 0.16 2.09 -7.71
C LEU A 35 -0.88 1.22 -7.02
N SER A 36 -1.72 0.53 -7.78
CA SER A 36 -2.64 -0.46 -7.25
C SER A 36 -2.00 -1.84 -7.33
N LEU A 37 -1.98 -2.58 -6.24
CA LEU A 37 -1.56 -3.97 -6.22
C LEU A 37 -2.80 -4.80 -5.90
N ASP A 38 -3.08 -5.82 -6.70
CA ASP A 38 -3.92 -6.91 -6.24
C ASP A 38 -3.24 -7.63 -5.06
N PHE A 39 -4.00 -8.44 -4.32
CA PHE A 39 -3.49 -9.15 -3.15
C PHE A 39 -3.16 -10.61 -3.46
N ASP A 40 -4.17 -11.40 -3.77
CA ASP A 40 -4.12 -12.86 -3.94
C ASP A 40 -3.47 -13.23 -5.29
N GLY A 41 -2.18 -13.58 -5.29
CA GLY A 41 -1.40 -13.88 -6.49
C GLY A 41 -0.42 -12.76 -6.86
N VAL A 42 -0.38 -11.67 -6.10
CA VAL A 42 0.55 -10.54 -6.31
C VAL A 42 1.34 -10.20 -5.04
N CYS A 43 0.65 -9.91 -3.93
CA CYS A 43 1.30 -9.74 -2.63
C CYS A 43 1.42 -11.10 -1.91
N HIS A 44 0.30 -11.82 -1.87
CA HIS A 44 0.16 -13.15 -1.32
C HIS A 44 0.45 -14.19 -2.40
N SER A 45 1.22 -15.24 -2.09
CA SER A 45 1.64 -16.24 -3.10
C SER A 45 0.50 -17.08 -3.68
N TYR A 46 -0.64 -17.15 -2.98
CA TYR A 46 -1.88 -17.78 -3.44
C TYR A 46 -1.76 -19.25 -3.85
N THR A 47 -0.79 -19.96 -3.29
CA THR A 47 -0.53 -21.39 -3.60
C THR A 47 -1.62 -22.32 -3.05
N SER A 48 -2.34 -21.90 -2.01
CA SER A 48 -3.52 -22.62 -1.49
C SER A 48 -4.83 -22.24 -2.20
N GLY A 49 -4.81 -21.25 -3.09
CA GLY A 49 -6.02 -20.69 -3.70
C GLY A 49 -6.97 -20.02 -2.70
N TRP A 50 -8.22 -19.80 -3.10
CA TRP A 50 -9.21 -19.14 -2.25
C TRP A 50 -9.62 -20.01 -1.05
N GLN A 51 -9.38 -19.50 0.16
CA GLN A 51 -9.71 -20.20 1.41
C GLN A 51 -10.84 -19.54 2.23
N GLY A 52 -11.41 -18.44 1.75
CA GLY A 52 -12.41 -17.65 2.48
C GLY A 52 -12.00 -16.19 2.58
N ILE A 53 -12.94 -15.32 3.00
CA ILE A 53 -12.76 -13.86 2.98
C ILE A 53 -11.63 -13.37 3.89
N ASP A 54 -11.42 -14.06 5.01
CA ASP A 54 -10.52 -13.71 6.11
C ASP A 54 -9.41 -14.76 6.34
N VAL A 55 -9.33 -15.80 5.49
CA VAL A 55 -8.33 -16.88 5.60
C VAL A 55 -7.26 -16.69 4.53
N ILE A 56 -6.04 -16.39 4.97
CA ILE A 56 -4.87 -16.08 4.11
C ILE A 56 -3.67 -16.91 4.61
N PRO A 57 -3.54 -18.18 4.21
CA PRO A 57 -2.58 -19.10 4.83
C PRO A 57 -1.17 -19.03 4.23
N ASP A 58 -1.04 -18.60 2.99
CA ASP A 58 0.25 -18.67 2.28
C ASP A 58 1.16 -17.47 2.55
N ASP A 59 2.45 -17.69 2.29
CA ASP A 59 3.52 -16.71 2.42
C ASP A 59 3.44 -15.60 1.35
N PRO A 60 4.15 -14.48 1.56
CA PRO A 60 4.33 -13.44 0.55
C PRO A 60 4.98 -13.95 -0.73
N VAL A 61 4.71 -13.29 -1.84
CA VAL A 61 5.53 -13.42 -3.06
C VAL A 61 6.96 -12.96 -2.76
N GLU A 62 7.96 -13.72 -3.22
CA GLU A 62 9.37 -13.41 -3.00
C GLU A 62 9.72 -12.00 -3.49
N GLY A 63 10.38 -11.21 -2.63
CA GLY A 63 10.78 -9.83 -2.93
C GLY A 63 9.69 -8.77 -2.72
N LEU A 64 8.51 -9.14 -2.20
CA LEU A 64 7.40 -8.19 -1.98
C LEU A 64 7.82 -6.98 -1.15
N PHE A 65 8.46 -7.18 -0.01
CA PHE A 65 8.75 -6.09 0.92
C PHE A 65 9.81 -5.13 0.40
N GLU A 66 10.86 -5.67 -0.24
CA GLU A 66 11.87 -4.87 -0.93
C GLU A 66 11.24 -4.03 -2.05
N PHE A 67 10.33 -4.63 -2.82
CA PHE A 67 9.59 -3.92 -3.86
C PHE A 67 8.71 -2.81 -3.28
N LEU A 68 7.99 -3.06 -2.17
CA LEU A 68 7.13 -2.05 -1.53
C LEU A 68 7.93 -0.86 -1.01
N GLU A 69 9.11 -1.09 -0.43
CA GLU A 69 10.00 -0.02 0.03
C GLU A 69 10.48 0.84 -1.14
N GLU A 70 10.94 0.23 -2.24
CA GLU A 70 11.38 0.95 -3.45
C GLU A 70 10.21 1.70 -4.10
N ALA A 71 9.07 1.04 -4.31
CA ALA A 71 7.89 1.64 -4.92
C ALA A 71 7.33 2.79 -4.09
N ASN A 72 7.46 2.75 -2.76
CA ASN A 72 7.00 3.81 -1.88
C ASN A 72 7.76 5.11 -2.11
N GLU A 73 8.97 5.13 -2.69
CA GLU A 73 9.65 6.39 -3.02
C GLU A 73 8.87 7.20 -4.06
N GLU A 74 8.25 6.52 -5.03
CA GLU A 74 7.63 7.13 -6.21
C GLU A 74 6.09 7.09 -6.21
N PHE A 75 5.48 6.13 -5.51
CA PHE A 75 4.04 5.86 -5.56
C PHE A 75 3.34 6.00 -4.20
N SER A 76 2.03 6.27 -4.27
CA SER A 76 1.09 5.99 -3.18
C SER A 76 0.58 4.57 -3.40
N ILE A 77 0.96 3.62 -2.55
CA ILE A 77 0.66 2.20 -2.77
C ILE A 77 -0.69 1.84 -2.18
N HIS A 78 -1.55 1.24 -3.00
CA HIS A 78 -2.89 0.84 -2.65
C HIS A 78 -3.03 -0.68 -2.86
N ILE A 79 -3.32 -1.41 -1.78
CA ILE A 79 -3.65 -2.84 -1.85
C ILE A 79 -5.16 -2.96 -2.08
N PHE A 80 -5.54 -3.44 -3.25
CA PHE A 80 -6.95 -3.52 -3.66
C PHE A 80 -7.26 -4.88 -4.27
N SER A 81 -8.12 -5.65 -3.59
CA SER A 81 -8.51 -7.02 -3.95
C SER A 81 -10.03 -7.19 -3.82
N THR A 82 -10.57 -8.33 -4.24
CA THR A 82 -11.96 -8.73 -3.92
C THR A 82 -12.25 -8.71 -2.42
N ARG A 83 -11.23 -8.90 -1.57
CA ARG A 83 -11.34 -8.79 -0.10
C ARG A 83 -11.61 -7.35 0.37
N SER A 84 -11.28 -6.34 -0.44
CA SER A 84 -11.32 -4.93 -0.07
C SER A 84 -12.71 -4.39 0.24
N THR A 85 -13.78 -4.95 -0.32
CA THR A 85 -15.14 -4.46 -0.05
C THR A 85 -15.69 -4.94 1.30
N ASP A 86 -15.12 -6.01 1.83
CA ASP A 86 -15.52 -6.62 3.10
C ASP A 86 -14.63 -6.10 4.25
N GLU A 87 -15.20 -5.90 5.43
CA GLU A 87 -14.43 -5.41 6.59
C GLU A 87 -13.47 -6.45 7.14
N ASP A 88 -13.94 -7.70 7.28
CA ASP A 88 -13.11 -8.80 7.78
C ASP A 88 -12.01 -9.14 6.75
N GLY A 89 -12.35 -9.11 5.46
CA GLY A 89 -11.36 -9.28 4.38
C GLY A 89 -10.27 -8.21 4.36
N ARG A 90 -10.61 -6.93 4.59
CA ARG A 90 -9.62 -5.87 4.72
C ARG A 90 -8.75 -6.04 5.95
N ASN A 91 -9.35 -6.35 7.10
CA ASN A 91 -8.61 -6.56 8.34
C ASN A 91 -7.66 -7.74 8.21
N ALA A 92 -8.09 -8.84 7.58
CA ALA A 92 -7.24 -9.99 7.31
C ALA A 92 -6.03 -9.63 6.43
N MET A 93 -6.20 -8.80 5.39
CA MET A 93 -5.05 -8.32 4.60
C MET A 93 -4.09 -7.46 5.45
N ILE A 94 -4.61 -6.56 6.28
CA ILE A 94 -3.80 -5.71 7.18
C ILE A 94 -3.03 -6.56 8.18
N ASP A 95 -3.69 -7.52 8.82
CA ASP A 95 -3.10 -8.44 9.80
C ASP A 95 -2.04 -9.31 9.12
N TRP A 96 -2.33 -9.86 7.93
CA TRP A 96 -1.36 -10.64 7.16
C TRP A 96 -0.11 -9.82 6.84
N PHE A 97 -0.24 -8.58 6.37
CA PHE A 97 0.95 -7.75 6.16
C PHE A 97 1.68 -7.45 7.47
N SER A 98 0.96 -7.25 8.59
CA SER A 98 1.57 -6.98 9.90
C SER A 98 2.39 -8.16 10.41
N ASP A 99 1.89 -9.38 10.20
CA ASP A 99 2.56 -10.61 10.61
C ASP A 99 3.84 -10.90 9.79
N HIS A 100 3.84 -10.52 8.51
CA HIS A 100 4.95 -10.83 7.59
C HIS A 100 5.95 -9.67 7.41
N ALA A 101 5.55 -8.42 7.66
CA ALA A 101 6.39 -7.24 7.45
C ALA A 101 7.59 -7.15 8.40
N GLY A 102 7.58 -7.86 9.54
CA GLY A 102 8.61 -7.75 10.56
C GLY A 102 8.85 -6.29 10.97
N ASP A 103 10.11 -5.86 10.97
CA ASP A 103 10.53 -4.50 11.35
C ASP A 103 10.57 -3.49 10.18
N SER A 104 10.12 -3.86 8.97
CA SER A 104 10.24 -3.03 7.76
C SER A 104 9.41 -1.73 7.81
N GLY A 105 8.38 -1.67 8.66
CA GLY A 105 7.48 -0.52 8.76
C GLY A 105 6.60 -0.30 7.51
N VAL A 106 6.56 -1.23 6.56
CA VAL A 106 5.82 -1.06 5.30
C VAL A 106 4.34 -0.73 5.49
N ILE A 107 3.73 -1.33 6.52
CA ILE A 107 2.32 -1.10 6.91
C ILE A 107 2.01 0.38 7.07
N GLU A 108 2.96 1.20 7.54
CA GLU A 108 2.74 2.62 7.83
C GLU A 108 2.40 3.45 6.59
N PHE A 109 2.73 2.97 5.38
CA PHE A 109 2.50 3.69 4.14
C PHE A 109 1.55 2.98 3.16
N LEU A 110 1.07 1.77 3.47
CA LEU A 110 0.10 1.08 2.64
C LEU A 110 -1.32 1.63 2.86
N SER A 111 -2.09 1.71 1.77
CA SER A 111 -3.52 2.04 1.81
C SER A 111 -4.37 0.84 1.40
N PHE A 112 -5.47 0.58 2.09
CA PHE A 112 -6.41 -0.50 1.81
C PHE A 112 -7.78 0.08 1.41
N PRO A 113 -7.93 0.63 0.20
CA PRO A 113 -9.20 1.25 -0.24
C PRO A 113 -10.33 0.23 -0.33
N THR A 114 -11.57 0.68 -0.14
CA THR A 114 -12.80 -0.14 -0.26
C THR A 114 -13.39 -0.17 -1.66
N GLU A 115 -12.85 0.65 -2.56
CA GLU A 115 -13.34 0.86 -3.91
C GLU A 115 -12.17 1.05 -4.88
N LYS A 116 -12.42 0.80 -6.18
CA LYS A 116 -11.38 0.75 -7.19
C LYS A 116 -10.58 2.06 -7.22
N PRO A 117 -9.27 2.03 -6.96
CA PRO A 117 -8.46 3.25 -6.95
C PRO A 117 -8.30 3.82 -8.35
N THR A 118 -8.16 5.15 -8.45
CA THR A 118 -7.78 5.87 -9.68
C THR A 118 -6.27 5.72 -9.93
N ALA A 119 -5.84 4.47 -10.08
CA ALA A 119 -4.44 4.10 -10.21
C ALA A 119 -3.81 4.63 -11.50
N LYS A 120 -2.54 5.03 -11.41
CA LYS A 120 -1.72 5.28 -12.60
C LYS A 120 -1.39 3.96 -13.30
N VAL A 121 -1.12 2.92 -12.52
CA VAL A 121 -0.81 1.56 -12.98
C VAL A 121 -1.24 0.56 -11.91
N GLY A 122 -1.62 -0.64 -12.35
CA GLY A 122 -1.96 -1.76 -11.48
C GLY A 122 -1.08 -2.98 -11.76
N LEU A 123 -0.80 -3.78 -10.75
CA LEU A 123 -0.27 -5.15 -10.89
C LEU A 123 -1.31 -6.13 -10.37
N ASP A 124 -1.66 -7.11 -11.18
CA ASP A 124 -2.74 -8.08 -10.97
C ASP A 124 -2.38 -9.36 -11.74
N ASP A 125 -2.49 -10.52 -11.11
CA ASP A 125 -2.02 -11.79 -11.68
C ASP A 125 -2.96 -12.33 -12.77
N ARG A 126 -4.18 -11.77 -12.89
CA ARG A 126 -5.23 -12.20 -13.81
C ARG A 126 -5.74 -11.11 -14.75
N VAL A 127 -4.98 -10.01 -14.90
CA VAL A 127 -5.33 -8.93 -15.82
C VAL A 127 -4.31 -8.82 -16.95
N LEU A 128 -4.79 -8.93 -18.18
CA LEU A 128 -4.00 -8.66 -19.37
C LEU A 128 -3.93 -7.15 -19.64
N LEU A 129 -2.75 -6.68 -20.05
CA LEU A 129 -2.59 -5.31 -20.56
C LEU A 129 -3.30 -5.19 -21.90
N PHE A 130 -4.29 -4.31 -21.99
CA PHE A 130 -4.88 -3.95 -23.27
C PHE A 130 -4.01 -2.93 -24.00
N GLU A 131 -3.37 -3.36 -25.08
CA GLU A 131 -2.41 -2.54 -25.85
C GLU A 131 -3.06 -1.73 -26.99
N GLY A 132 -4.39 -1.82 -27.14
CA GLY A 132 -5.15 -1.12 -28.18
C GLY A 132 -5.80 -2.04 -29.22
N ASP A 133 -5.44 -3.31 -29.21
CA ASP A 133 -6.03 -4.36 -30.04
C ASP A 133 -6.63 -5.47 -29.15
N TRP A 134 -7.74 -6.05 -29.60
CA TRP A 134 -8.42 -7.11 -28.85
C TRP A 134 -7.67 -8.44 -29.04
N PRO A 135 -7.40 -9.18 -27.95
CA PRO A 135 -6.87 -10.54 -28.08
C PRO A 135 -7.92 -11.48 -28.66
N ASP A 136 -7.46 -12.61 -29.21
CA ASP A 136 -8.36 -13.68 -29.59
C ASP A 136 -9.02 -14.26 -28.34
N VAL A 137 -10.29 -14.68 -28.47
CA VAL A 137 -11.06 -15.16 -27.31
C VAL A 137 -10.47 -16.46 -26.77
N GLU A 138 -9.92 -17.29 -27.65
CA GLU A 138 -9.22 -18.51 -27.31
C GLU A 138 -8.03 -18.23 -26.38
N ASP A 139 -7.25 -17.16 -26.62
CA ASP A 139 -6.15 -16.77 -25.73
C ASP A 139 -6.65 -16.37 -24.34
N LEU A 140 -7.86 -15.80 -24.23
CA LEU A 140 -8.48 -15.48 -22.94
C LEU A 140 -8.96 -16.73 -22.20
N VAL A 141 -9.39 -17.76 -22.94
CA VAL A 141 -9.83 -19.04 -22.37
C VAL A 141 -8.65 -19.85 -21.86
N ASP A 142 -7.54 -19.82 -22.60
CA ASP A 142 -6.30 -20.54 -22.28
C ASP A 142 -5.37 -19.77 -21.32
N PHE A 143 -5.82 -18.60 -20.82
CA PHE A 143 -5.04 -17.80 -19.88
C PHE A 143 -4.87 -18.53 -18.53
N GLU A 144 -3.62 -18.65 -18.08
CA GLU A 144 -3.27 -19.17 -16.76
C GLU A 144 -2.40 -18.13 -16.01
N PRO A 145 -2.72 -17.81 -14.74
CA PRO A 145 -1.88 -16.94 -13.93
C PRO A 145 -0.54 -17.62 -13.62
N TRP A 146 0.45 -16.84 -13.18
CA TRP A 146 1.78 -17.40 -12.89
C TRP A 146 1.77 -18.40 -11.73
N THR A 147 0.77 -18.32 -10.85
CA THR A 147 0.57 -19.20 -9.69
C THR A 147 0.16 -20.63 -10.06
N GLU A 148 -0.26 -20.86 -11.32
CA GLU A 148 -0.74 -22.15 -11.83
C GLU A 148 0.24 -22.83 -12.81
N LYS A 149 1.46 -22.27 -12.98
CA LYS A 149 2.48 -22.76 -13.90
C LYS A 149 3.37 -23.88 -13.33
#